data_AF-A0A840HPY2-F1
#
_entry.id   AF-A0A840HPY2-F1
#
_cell.length_a   1.000
_cell.length_b   1.000
_cell.length_c   1.000
_cell.angle_alpha   90.00
_cell.angle_beta   90.00
_cell.angle_gamma   90.00
#
_symmetry.space_group_name_H-M   'P 1'
#
loop_
_entity.id
_entity.type
_entity.pdbx_description
1 polymer ?
#
loop_
_entity_poly.entity_id
_entity_poly.type
_entity_poly.pdbx_seq_one_letter_code
_entity_poly.pdbx_strand_id
1 'polypeptide(L)'
;MTGRFDSPGEVSNAKASTKAIVFLVEDDISMRRSLTNLFLSVGMDVIAFGSAREMLQSTIPDAISCLVLDVRLPGLSGLDYQT
;
A
#
# COMPACT_ATOMS: atom_id res chain seq x y z
N MET A 1 -14.88 0.81 52.52
CA MET A 1 -15.64 1.33 51.37
C MET A 1 -14.64 1.87 50.36
N THR A 2 -14.43 1.12 49.29
CA THR A 2 -13.44 1.36 48.23
C THR A 2 -13.99 2.37 47.22
N GLY A 3 -13.39 3.56 47.16
CA GLY A 3 -13.60 4.52 46.07
C GLY A 3 -12.59 4.24 44.96
N ARG A 4 -13.06 3.60 43.89
CA ARG A 4 -12.30 3.25 42.68
C ARG A 4 -12.01 4.54 41.92
N PHE A 5 -10.74 4.88 41.70
CA PHE A 5 -10.36 5.93 40.77
C PHE A 5 -10.76 5.49 39.36
N ASP A 6 -11.71 6.20 38.74
CA ASP A 6 -12.02 6.03 37.32
C ASP A 6 -10.76 6.37 36.51
N SER A 7 -10.25 5.36 35.80
CA SER A 7 -9.09 5.48 34.93
C SER A 7 -9.46 6.35 33.72
N PRO A 8 -8.63 7.34 33.32
CA PRO A 8 -8.87 8.09 32.11
C PRO A 8 -8.83 7.11 30.93
N GLY A 9 -9.88 7.16 30.11
CA GLY A 9 -10.08 6.26 28.97
C GLY A 9 -8.84 6.12 28.11
N GLU A 10 -8.50 4.87 27.83
CA GLU A 10 -7.50 4.45 26.86
C GLU A 10 -7.93 4.95 25.49
N VAL A 11 -7.42 6.12 25.10
CA VAL A 11 -7.44 6.58 23.71
C VAL A 11 -6.64 5.57 22.91
N SER A 12 -7.36 4.70 22.19
CA SER A 12 -6.79 3.79 21.19
C SER A 12 -6.16 4.65 20.10
N ASN A 13 -4.88 4.96 20.28
CA ASN A 13 -4.04 5.54 19.25
C ASN A 13 -4.05 4.54 18.10
N ALA A 14 -4.74 4.86 17.01
CA ALA A 14 -4.65 4.10 15.76
C ALA A 14 -3.18 4.16 15.34
N LYS A 15 -2.42 3.16 15.79
CA LYS A 15 -0.98 3.09 15.57
C LYS A 15 -0.81 3.00 14.07
N ALA A 16 -0.42 4.09 13.43
CA ALA A 16 0.00 4.08 12.04
C ALA A 16 0.95 2.90 11.88
N SER A 17 0.55 1.92 11.09
CA SER A 17 1.36 0.74 10.84
C SER A 17 2.70 1.23 10.31
N THR A 18 3.77 1.05 11.08
CA THR A 18 5.12 1.45 10.68
C THR A 18 5.69 0.52 9.61
N LYS A 19 4.90 -0.45 9.14
CA LYS A 19 5.31 -1.41 8.12
C LYS A 19 5.07 -0.78 6.75
N ALA A 20 6.17 -0.53 6.04
CA ALA A 20 6.13 0.09 4.73
C ALA A 20 5.45 -0.82 3.70
N ILE A 21 4.61 -0.23 2.84
CA ILE A 21 3.86 -0.95 1.80
C ILE A 21 4.39 -0.57 0.42
N VAL A 22 4.59 -1.55 -0.45
CA VAL A 22 4.89 -1.34 -1.87
C VAL A 22 3.58 -1.30 -2.65
N PHE A 23 3.31 -0.21 -3.37
CA PHE A 23 2.28 -0.18 -4.40
C PHE A 23 2.92 -0.58 -5.73
N LEU A 24 2.42 -1.63 -6.36
CA LEU A 24 2.90 -2.10 -7.65
C LEU A 24 1.83 -1.87 -8.71
N VAL A 25 2.18 -1.23 -9.83
CA VAL A 25 1.30 -1.11 -11.00
C VAL A 25 2.01 -1.72 -12.21
N GLU A 26 1.46 -2.82 -12.71
CA GLU A 26 2.06 -3.66 -13.75
C GLU A 26 0.91 -4.33 -14.51
N ASP A 27 0.80 -4.18 -15.83
CA ASP A 27 -0.34 -4.72 -16.59
C ASP A 27 -0.21 -6.22 -16.87
N ASP A 28 1.01 -6.74 -17.04
CA ASP A 28 1.22 -8.16 -17.28
C ASP A 28 1.01 -8.97 -15.99
N ILE A 29 0.06 -9.92 -16.06
CA ILE A 29 -0.35 -10.73 -14.90
C ILE A 29 0.81 -11.59 -14.39
N SER A 30 1.66 -12.11 -15.29
CA SER A 30 2.76 -13.00 -14.92
C SER A 30 3.87 -12.23 -14.19
N MET A 31 4.25 -11.07 -14.72
CA MET A 31 5.21 -10.16 -14.09
C MET A 31 4.69 -9.63 -12.77
N ARG A 32 3.42 -9.18 -12.73
CA ARG A 32 2.79 -8.69 -11.49
C ARG A 32 2.83 -9.73 -10.38
N ARG A 33 2.53 -11.00 -10.69
CA ARG A 33 2.64 -12.11 -9.73
C ARG A 33 4.08 -12.37 -9.30
N SER A 34 5.02 -12.34 -10.24
CA SER A 34 6.45 -12.58 -9.96
C SER A 34 7.03 -11.50 -9.03
N LEU A 35 6.74 -10.23 -9.28
CA LEU A 35 7.17 -9.10 -8.45
C LEU A 35 6.48 -9.12 -7.07
N THR A 36 5.19 -9.45 -7.03
CA THR A 36 4.47 -9.63 -5.76
C THR A 36 5.15 -10.69 -4.88
N ASN A 37 5.47 -11.85 -5.45
CA ASN A 37 6.17 -12.91 -4.73
C ASN A 37 7.56 -12.49 -4.26
N LEU A 38 8.30 -11.73 -5.08
CA LEU A 38 9.62 -11.19 -4.71
C LEU A 38 9.51 -10.28 -3.48
N PHE A 39 8.60 -9.31 -3.49
CA PHE A 39 8.42 -8.39 -2.35
C PHE A 39 8.03 -9.13 -1.06
N LEU A 40 7.09 -10.08 -1.16
CA LEU A 40 6.69 -10.91 -0.02
C LEU A 40 7.86 -11.76 0.51
N SER A 41 8.71 -12.30 -0.37
CA SER A 41 9.85 -13.14 0.02
C SER A 41 10.90 -12.39 0.85
N VAL A 42 11.00 -11.07 0.69
CA VAL A 42 11.93 -10.21 1.44
C VAL A 42 11.23 -9.50 2.61
N GLY A 43 10.01 -9.91 2.95
CA GLY A 43 9.26 -9.44 4.12
C GLY A 43 8.55 -8.09 3.93
N MET A 44 8.41 -7.61 2.69
CA MET A 44 7.66 -6.39 2.39
C MET A 44 6.19 -6.70 2.11
N ASP A 45 5.30 -5.83 2.58
CA ASP A 45 3.90 -5.86 2.16
C ASP A 45 3.76 -5.20 0.80
N VAL A 46 2.85 -5.70 -0.02
CA VAL A 46 2.61 -5.20 -1.38
C VAL A 46 1.12 -5.20 -1.71
N ILE A 47 0.67 -4.14 -2.36
CA ILE A 47 -0.65 -4.01 -2.99
C ILE A 47 -0.41 -3.81 -4.48
N ALA A 48 -0.92 -4.73 -5.31
CA ALA A 48 -0.64 -4.77 -6.73
C ALA A 48 -1.90 -4.48 -7.58
N PHE A 49 -1.74 -3.66 -8.61
CA PHE A 49 -2.78 -3.23 -9.54
C PHE A 49 -2.38 -3.56 -10.98
N GLY A 50 -3.36 -3.86 -11.83
CA GLY A 50 -3.16 -4.10 -13.26
C GLY A 50 -3.14 -2.82 -14.11
N SER A 51 -3.50 -1.67 -13.53
CA SER A 51 -3.47 -0.39 -14.24
C SER A 51 -3.41 0.80 -13.28
N ALA A 52 -2.92 1.94 -13.75
CA ALA A 52 -2.92 3.18 -12.97
C ALA A 52 -4.34 3.61 -12.55
N ARG A 53 -5.35 3.35 -13.40
CA ARG A 53 -6.76 3.66 -13.09
C ARG A 53 -7.26 2.87 -11.89
N GLU A 54 -6.93 1.59 -11.82
CA GLU A 54 -7.32 0.72 -10.70
C GLU A 54 -6.73 1.26 -9.38
N MET A 55 -5.46 1.69 -9.40
CA MET A 55 -4.83 2.30 -8.23
C MET A 55 -5.50 3.62 -7.83
N LEU A 56 -5.78 4.51 -8.78
CA LEU A 56 -6.45 5.80 -8.53
C LEU A 56 -7.86 5.66 -7.94
N GLN A 57 -8.54 4.55 -8.24
CA GLN A 57 -9.87 4.24 -7.71
C GLN A 57 -9.82 3.51 -6.37
N SER A 58 -8.64 3.08 -5.93
CA SER A 58 -8.45 2.38 -4.67
C SER A 58 -8.36 3.35 -3.48
N THR A 59 -8.73 2.88 -2.30
CA THR A 59 -8.44 3.61 -1.05
C THR A 59 -7.00 3.31 -0.64
N ILE A 60 -6.13 4.30 -0.81
CA ILE A 60 -4.72 4.18 -0.41
C ILE A 60 -4.64 4.38 1.11
N PRO A 61 -4.14 3.40 1.88
CA PRO A 61 -3.95 3.55 3.32
C PRO A 61 -2.95 4.68 3.62
N ASP A 62 -3.20 5.41 4.70
CA ASP A 62 -2.26 6.39 5.24
C ASP A 62 -1.09 5.66 5.93
N ALA A 63 -0.11 5.27 5.12
CA ALA A 63 1.05 4.46 5.52
C ALA A 63 2.31 4.91 4.76
N ILE A 64 3.49 4.62 5.32
CA ILE A 64 4.75 4.79 4.60
C ILE A 64 4.74 3.86 3.38
N SER A 65 4.94 4.40 2.19
CA SER A 65 4.83 3.60 0.97
C SER A 65 5.83 3.97 -0.12
N CYS A 66 6.11 2.99 -0.98
CA CYS A 66 6.87 3.15 -2.22
C CYS A 66 5.99 2.75 -3.40
N LEU A 67 6.03 3.50 -4.50
CA LEU A 67 5.34 3.17 -5.75
C LEU A 67 6.35 2.59 -6.76
N VAL A 68 6.06 1.38 -7.25
CA VAL A 68 6.75 0.72 -8.36
C VAL A 68 5.78 0.69 -9.53
N LEU A 69 6.17 1.35 -10.62
CA LEU A 69 5.29 1.64 -11.75
C LEU A 69 5.96 1.19 -13.05
N ASP A 70 5.30 0.33 -13.83
CA ASP A 70 5.77 0.04 -15.18
C ASP A 70 5.69 1.31 -16.05
N VAL A 71 6.77 1.57 -16.77
CA VAL A 71 6.90 2.70 -17.69
C VAL A 71 5.99 2.49 -18.90
N ARG A 72 5.81 1.24 -19.35
CA ARG A 72 5.12 0.90 -20.61
C ARG A 72 3.64 0.57 -20.43
N LEU A 73 3.03 1.02 -19.33
CA LEU A 73 1.62 0.78 -19.08
C LEU A 73 0.73 1.22 -20.25
N PRO A 74 -0.21 0.36 -20.70
CA PRO A 74 -1.15 0.72 -21.74
C PRO A 74 -2.15 1.77 -21.24
N GLY A 75 -2.38 2.80 -22.04
CA GLY A 75 -3.29 3.90 -21.71
C GLY A 75 -2.54 5.09 -21.09
N LEU A 76 -2.67 5.28 -19.78
CA LEU A 76 -1.90 6.31 -19.07
C LEU A 76 -0.48 5.77 -18.88
N SER A 77 0.50 6.34 -19.59
CA SER A 77 1.87 5.88 -19.42
C SER A 77 2.32 6.12 -17.98
N GLY A 78 3.21 5.26 -17.47
CA GLY A 78 3.72 5.41 -16.11
C GLY A 78 4.44 6.75 -15.88
N LEU A 79 4.96 7.37 -16.94
CA LEU A 79 5.58 8.69 -16.88
C LEU A 79 4.54 9.82 -16.85
N ASP A 80 3.45 9.70 -17.60
CA ASP A 80 2.35 10.68 -17.55
C ASP A 80 1.72 10.73 -16.14
N TYR A 81 1.72 9.62 -15.41
CA TYR A 81 1.24 9.55 -14.02
C TYR A 81 2.05 10.39 -13.03
N GLN A 82 3.31 10.75 -13.35
CA GLN A 82 4.21 11.50 -12.47
C GLN A 82 4.19 13.02 -12.70
N THR A 83 3.31 13.53 -13.58
CA THR A 83 3.23 14.95 -13.97
C THR A 83 1.96 15.60 -13.46
#